data_AF-A0A938IZS0-F1
#
_entry.id   AF-A0A938IZS0-F1
#
_cell.length_a   1.000
_cell.length_b   1.000
_cell.length_c   1.000
_cell.angle_alpha   90.00
_cell.angle_beta   90.00
_cell.angle_gamma   90.00
#
_symmetry.space_group_name_H-M   'P 1'
#
loop_
_entity.id
_entity.type
_entity.pdbx_description
1 polymer ?
#
loop_
_entity_poly.entity_id
_entity_poly.type
_entity_poly.pdbx_seq_one_letter_code
_entity_poly.pdbx_strand_id
1 'polypeptide(L)'
;MRPRLLWPRVVAEAVLVLCGAALLGPSAAAQLPAPAPVDPEVLAQATGGNGRLSIAVRNIEPLATPDANGWAGYSVEFWEDAAGRLGIPCDYIEVASVAEQLDAVRSGRTDAALGAISITAEERRRSTSRSRCTTPACRS
;
A
#
# COMPACT_ATOMS: atom_id res chain seq x y z
N MET A 1 -6.85 -17.90 -79.36
CA MET A 1 -5.75 -17.00 -78.94
C MET A 1 -5.99 -16.58 -77.49
N ARG A 2 -5.06 -16.87 -76.57
CA ARG A 2 -5.06 -16.37 -75.17
C ARG A 2 -4.16 -15.13 -75.08
N PRO A 3 -4.55 -14.12 -74.31
CA PRO A 3 -3.66 -13.56 -73.30
C PRO A 3 -4.37 -13.53 -71.93
N ARG A 4 -3.89 -14.29 -70.93
CA ARG A 4 -2.95 -13.88 -69.86
C ARG A 4 -3.52 -12.74 -69.00
N LEU A 5 -4.27 -13.10 -67.95
CA LEU A 5 -3.82 -13.07 -66.53
C LEU A 5 -3.25 -11.71 -66.10
N LEU A 6 -3.98 -10.98 -65.24
CA LEU A 6 -3.47 -10.01 -64.26
C LEU A 6 -4.63 -9.48 -63.38
N TRP A 7 -5.26 -10.33 -62.56
CA TRP A 7 -6.02 -9.84 -61.40
C TRP A 7 -6.11 -10.80 -60.20
N PRO A 8 -5.01 -11.45 -59.73
CA PRO A 8 -5.03 -12.06 -58.40
C PRO A 8 -4.46 -11.14 -57.31
N ARG A 9 -3.98 -9.93 -57.61
CA ARG A 9 -3.27 -9.09 -56.61
C ARG A 9 -4.15 -8.21 -55.74
N VAL A 10 -5.41 -7.95 -56.13
CA VAL A 10 -6.20 -6.87 -55.49
C VAL A 10 -7.08 -7.39 -54.35
N VAL A 11 -7.31 -8.70 -54.27
CA VAL A 11 -8.16 -9.28 -53.20
C VAL A 11 -7.33 -9.73 -51.99
N ALA A 12 -6.02 -9.97 -52.16
CA ALA A 12 -5.14 -10.45 -51.07
C ALA A 12 -4.69 -9.33 -50.09
N GLU A 13 -4.58 -8.09 -50.55
CA GLU A 13 -4.14 -6.95 -49.71
C GLU A 13 -5.24 -6.46 -48.75
N ALA A 14 -6.52 -6.63 -49.11
CA ALA A 14 -7.63 -6.10 -48.33
C ALA A 14 -7.90 -6.87 -47.03
N VAL A 15 -7.48 -8.13 -46.94
CA VAL A 15 -7.72 -8.98 -45.76
C VAL A 15 -6.64 -8.79 -44.69
N LEU A 16 -5.42 -8.37 -45.07
CA LEU A 16 -4.29 -8.27 -44.14
C LEU A 16 -4.25 -6.95 -43.34
N VAL A 17 -4.96 -5.91 -43.81
CA VAL A 17 -5.02 -4.61 -43.11
C VAL A 17 -6.01 -4.62 -41.94
N LEU A 18 -7.01 -5.51 -41.94
CA LEU A 18 -8.07 -5.50 -40.91
C LEU A 18 -7.78 -6.30 -39.63
N CYS A 19 -6.74 -7.13 -39.58
CA CYS A 19 -6.39 -7.91 -38.37
C CYS A 19 -5.22 -7.34 -37.54
N GLY A 20 -4.47 -6.36 -38.05
CA GLY A 20 -3.26 -5.86 -37.38
C GLY A 20 -3.45 -4.71 -36.39
N ALA A 21 -4.59 -4.03 -36.40
CA ALA A 21 -4.76 -2.76 -35.68
C ALA A 21 -5.62 -2.82 -34.40
N ALA A 22 -6.02 -4.01 -33.94
CA ALA A 22 -7.00 -4.15 -32.86
C ALA A 22 -6.46 -4.66 -31.51
N LEU A 23 -5.15 -4.88 -31.34
CA LEU A 23 -4.59 -5.44 -30.09
C LEU A 23 -3.57 -4.56 -29.36
N LEU A 24 -3.32 -3.34 -29.84
CA LEU A 24 -2.54 -2.33 -29.12
C LEU A 24 -3.47 -1.28 -28.53
N GLY A 25 -4.47 -1.71 -27.75
CA GLY A 25 -5.07 -0.80 -26.80
C GLY A 25 -3.96 -0.37 -25.83
N PRO A 26 -3.74 0.94 -25.57
CA PRO A 26 -2.83 1.34 -24.53
C PRO A 26 -3.31 0.67 -23.26
N SER A 27 -2.53 -0.28 -22.73
CA SER A 27 -2.61 -0.61 -21.32
C SER A 27 -2.35 0.70 -20.61
N ALA A 28 -3.42 1.40 -20.25
CA ALA A 28 -3.42 2.27 -19.10
C ALA A 28 -3.21 1.34 -17.90
N ALA A 29 -1.98 0.85 -17.74
CA ALA A 29 -1.45 0.58 -16.43
C ALA A 29 -1.72 1.89 -15.71
N ALA A 30 -2.75 1.90 -14.86
CA ALA A 30 -3.05 3.00 -13.99
C ALA A 30 -1.79 3.17 -13.16
N GLN A 31 -0.88 4.01 -13.63
CA GLN A 31 0.34 4.33 -12.94
C GLN A 31 -0.16 5.09 -11.72
N LEU A 32 -0.25 4.37 -10.60
CA LEU A 32 -0.69 4.93 -9.34
C LEU A 32 0.12 6.21 -9.16
N PRO A 33 -0.55 7.38 -9.01
CA PRO A 33 0.17 8.63 -8.83
C PRO A 33 1.16 8.42 -7.67
N ALA A 34 2.41 8.86 -7.88
CA ALA A 34 3.40 8.80 -6.82
C ALA A 34 2.81 9.42 -5.55
N PRO A 35 3.04 8.83 -4.36
CA PRO A 35 2.53 9.41 -3.12
C PRO A 35 3.02 10.85 -3.04
N ALA A 36 2.10 11.78 -2.71
CA ALA A 36 2.46 13.16 -2.51
C ALA A 36 3.56 13.27 -1.43
N PRO A 37 4.46 14.26 -1.51
CA PRO A 37 5.43 14.50 -0.45
C PRO A 37 4.73 14.63 0.90
N VAL A 38 5.23 13.89 1.89
CA VAL A 38 4.71 13.94 3.27
C VAL A 38 5.08 15.30 3.88
N ASP A 39 4.11 15.99 4.48
CA ASP A 39 4.40 17.22 5.21
C ASP A 39 5.27 16.89 6.44
N PRO A 40 6.43 17.55 6.63
CA PRO A 40 7.31 17.31 7.77
C PRO A 40 6.62 17.55 9.12
N GLU A 41 5.62 18.42 9.21
CA GLU A 41 4.84 18.62 10.44
C GLU A 41 4.01 17.38 10.78
N VAL A 42 3.37 16.78 9.76
CA VAL A 42 2.59 15.54 9.92
C VAL A 42 3.48 14.39 10.36
N LEU A 43 4.69 14.32 9.81
CA LEU A 43 5.67 13.30 10.20
C LEU A 43 6.15 13.49 11.66
N ALA A 44 6.42 14.72 12.07
CA ALA A 44 6.81 15.02 13.45
C ALA A 44 5.70 14.66 14.45
N GLN A 45 4.44 14.91 14.08
CA GLN A 45 3.28 14.51 14.87
C GLN A 45 3.11 12.99 14.94
N ALA A 46 3.38 12.28 13.85
CA ALA A 46 3.26 10.82 13.80
C ALA A 46 4.37 10.08 14.57
N THR A 47 5.53 10.71 14.79
CA THR A 47 6.71 10.10 15.44
C THR A 47 6.92 10.58 16.88
N GLY A 48 5.95 11.27 17.48
CA GLY A 48 6.09 11.85 18.82
C GLY A 48 7.28 12.82 18.96
N GLY A 49 7.75 13.40 17.85
CA GLY A 49 8.88 14.33 17.79
C GLY A 49 10.28 13.72 17.86
N ASN A 50 10.44 12.38 17.93
CA ASN A 50 11.76 11.74 17.98
C ASN A 50 12.29 11.33 16.57
N GLY A 51 11.47 11.51 15.52
CA GLY A 51 11.84 11.17 14.15
C GLY A 51 11.90 9.68 13.83
N ARG A 52 11.38 8.83 14.72
CA ARG A 52 11.29 7.37 14.58
C ARG A 52 9.87 6.92 14.89
N LEU A 53 9.43 5.83 14.29
CA LEU A 53 8.09 5.30 14.48
C LEU A 53 8.16 4.04 15.36
N SER A 54 7.56 4.10 16.55
CA SER A 54 7.50 2.97 17.47
C SER A 54 6.26 2.11 17.17
N ILE A 55 6.44 0.81 16.95
CA ILE A 55 5.40 -0.09 16.44
C ILE A 55 5.21 -1.26 17.39
N ALA A 56 4.01 -1.41 17.93
CA ALA A 56 3.64 -2.59 18.71
C ALA A 56 3.41 -3.79 17.78
N VAL A 57 4.28 -4.79 17.83
CA VAL A 57 4.23 -5.98 16.98
C VAL A 57 3.95 -7.24 17.78
N ARG A 58 3.20 -8.17 17.20
CA ARG A 58 2.90 -9.46 17.81
C ARG A 58 3.43 -10.59 16.95
N ASN A 59 4.16 -11.52 17.57
CA ASN A 59 4.71 -12.70 16.90
C ASN A 59 3.59 -13.64 16.43
N ILE A 60 3.31 -13.61 15.13
CA ILE A 60 2.33 -14.44 14.42
C ILE A 60 2.90 -14.77 13.04
N GLU A 61 3.29 -16.03 12.84
CA GLU A 61 3.64 -16.53 11.53
C GLU A 61 2.41 -16.63 10.60
N PRO A 62 2.52 -16.30 9.30
CA PRO A 62 3.68 -15.79 8.55
C PRO A 62 3.74 -14.25 8.45
N LEU A 63 3.02 -13.54 9.32
CA LEU A 63 2.78 -12.11 9.20
C LEU A 63 3.88 -11.27 9.84
N ALA A 64 4.33 -11.66 11.02
CA ALA A 64 5.38 -11.00 11.77
C ALA A 64 6.03 -12.01 12.72
N THR A 65 7.31 -12.29 12.51
CA THR A 65 8.11 -13.21 13.35
C THR A 65 9.47 -12.57 13.62
N PRO A 66 10.04 -12.75 14.82
CA PRO A 66 11.43 -12.37 15.07
C PRO A 66 12.38 -13.06 14.08
N ASP A 67 13.38 -12.33 13.61
CA ASP A 67 14.46 -12.82 12.74
C ASP A 67 15.82 -12.32 13.28
N ALA A 68 16.92 -12.84 12.73
CA ALA A 68 18.29 -12.46 13.12
C ALA A 68 18.54 -10.95 13.06
N ASN A 69 17.85 -10.24 12.16
CA ASN A 69 18.01 -8.79 11.96
C ASN A 69 16.85 -7.94 12.53
N GLY A 70 15.96 -8.54 13.33
CA GLY A 70 14.81 -7.85 13.91
C GLY A 70 13.51 -8.60 13.68
N TRP A 71 12.71 -8.15 12.71
CA TRP A 71 11.40 -8.71 12.40
C TRP A 71 11.29 -9.02 10.91
N ALA A 72 10.61 -10.12 10.59
CA ALA A 72 10.33 -10.56 9.23
C ALA A 72 8.87 -11.01 9.09
N GLY A 73 8.42 -11.24 7.86
CA GLY A 73 7.07 -11.69 7.56
C GLY A 73 6.27 -10.67 6.75
N TYR A 74 5.14 -11.11 6.21
CA TYR A 74 4.42 -10.36 5.17
C TYR A 74 3.98 -8.95 5.60
N SER A 75 3.51 -8.80 6.84
CA SER A 75 3.07 -7.50 7.35
C SER A 75 4.26 -6.58 7.63
N VAL A 76 5.39 -7.14 8.05
CA VAL A 76 6.62 -6.39 8.31
C VAL A 76 7.21 -5.89 7.00
N GLU A 77 7.32 -6.75 5.99
CA GLU A 77 7.82 -6.38 4.65
C GLU A 77 6.98 -5.27 4.02
N PHE A 78 5.64 -5.40 4.08
CA PHE A 78 4.74 -4.37 3.59
C PHE A 78 4.93 -3.03 4.31
N TRP A 79 5.12 -3.08 5.63
CA TRP A 79 5.34 -1.89 6.42
C TRP A 79 6.69 -1.22 6.15
N GLU A 80 7.75 -2.00 6.02
CA GLU A 80 9.10 -1.52 5.70
C GLU A 80 9.15 -0.86 4.31
N ASP A 81 8.42 -1.39 3.30
CA ASP A 81 8.30 -0.70 2.01
C ASP A 81 7.66 0.69 2.18
N ALA A 82 6.57 0.78 2.94
CA ALA A 82 5.89 2.04 3.20
C ALA A 82 6.80 3.01 3.97
N ALA A 83 7.44 2.56 5.05
CA ALA A 83 8.33 3.37 5.87
C ALA A 83 9.56 3.84 5.09
N GLY A 84 10.16 2.96 4.28
CA GLY A 84 11.29 3.28 3.40
C GLY A 84 10.95 4.32 2.36
N ARG A 85 9.76 4.26 1.76
CA ARG A 85 9.27 5.28 0.81
C ARG A 85 9.05 6.65 1.46
N LEU A 86 8.74 6.66 2.75
CA LEU A 86 8.56 7.88 3.54
C LEU A 86 9.86 8.36 4.21
N GLY A 87 10.94 7.56 4.18
CA GLY A 87 12.21 7.86 4.83
C GLY A 87 12.15 7.84 6.35
N ILE A 88 11.23 7.05 6.93
CA ILE A 88 10.97 7.02 8.38
C ILE A 88 11.57 5.75 8.96
N PRO A 89 12.53 5.85 9.89
CA PRO A 89 13.00 4.67 10.59
C PRO A 89 11.96 4.14 11.59
N CYS A 90 11.84 2.83 11.69
CA CYS A 90 10.89 2.15 12.58
C CYS A 90 11.60 1.38 13.69
N ASP A 91 10.98 1.33 14.88
CA ASP A 91 11.38 0.50 16.00
C ASP A 91 10.21 -0.42 16.37
N TYR A 92 10.49 -1.71 16.53
CA TYR A 92 9.47 -2.70 16.85
C TYR A 92 9.51 -3.08 18.32
N ILE A 93 8.34 -3.06 18.96
CA ILE A 93 8.14 -3.44 20.36
C ILE A 93 7.22 -4.65 20.39
N GLU A 94 7.74 -5.79 20.84
CA GLU A 94 6.93 -7.00 20.95
C GLU A 94 5.86 -6.87 22.03
N VAL A 95 4.66 -7.33 21.73
CA VAL A 95 3.53 -7.42 22.66
C VAL A 95 2.79 -8.74 22.48
N ALA A 96 2.16 -9.22 23.56
CA ALA A 96 1.62 -10.57 23.60
C ALA A 96 0.20 -10.69 23.00
N SER A 97 -0.55 -9.59 22.92
CA SER A 97 -1.97 -9.63 22.53
C SER A 97 -2.45 -8.41 21.75
N VAL A 98 -3.56 -8.55 21.02
CA VAL A 98 -4.22 -7.40 20.36
C VAL A 98 -4.64 -6.34 21.37
N ALA A 99 -5.10 -6.75 22.56
CA ALA A 99 -5.49 -5.80 23.60
C ALA A 99 -4.31 -4.92 24.01
N GLU A 100 -3.13 -5.54 24.14
CA GLU A 100 -1.89 -4.83 24.47
C GLU A 100 -1.40 -3.95 23.31
N GLN A 101 -1.54 -4.41 22.05
CA GLN A 101 -1.27 -3.58 20.86
C GLN A 101 -2.11 -2.30 20.86
N LEU A 102 -3.41 -2.44 21.11
CA LEU A 102 -4.34 -1.30 21.13
C LEU A 102 -4.10 -0.40 22.34
N ASP A 103 -3.78 -0.98 23.50
CA ASP A 103 -3.43 -0.21 24.70
C ASP A 103 -2.14 0.59 24.51
N ALA A 104 -1.13 0.01 23.87
CA ALA A 104 0.14 0.68 23.58
C ALA A 104 -0.06 1.91 22.68
N VAL A 105 -0.90 1.80 21.65
CA VAL A 105 -1.26 2.93 20.78
C VAL A 105 -2.13 3.95 21.51
N ARG A 106 -3.06 3.52 22.36
CA ARG A 106 -3.94 4.43 23.12
C ARG A 106 -3.19 5.24 24.17
N SER A 107 -2.22 4.62 24.82
CA SER A 107 -1.38 5.25 25.85
C SER A 107 -0.26 6.11 25.25
N GLY A 108 -0.04 6.05 23.93
CA GLY A 108 1.07 6.75 23.26
C GLY A 108 2.44 6.09 23.53
N ARG A 109 2.47 4.84 24.00
CA ARG A 109 3.71 4.06 24.14
C ARG A 109 4.27 3.66 22.77
N THR A 110 3.40 3.54 21.77
CA THR A 110 3.73 3.25 20.39
C THR A 110 2.88 4.09 19.46
N ASP A 111 3.42 4.46 18.31
CA ASP A 111 2.73 5.29 17.31
C ASP A 111 1.77 4.45 16.46
N ALA A 112 2.11 3.18 16.22
CA ALA A 112 1.32 2.25 15.43
C ALA A 112 1.32 0.84 16.02
N ALA A 113 0.45 -0.03 15.51
CA ALA A 113 0.42 -1.44 15.85
C ALA A 113 0.29 -2.31 14.60
N LEU A 114 1.05 -3.40 14.57
CA LEU A 114 1.20 -4.31 13.43
C LEU A 114 1.06 -5.77 13.89
N GLY A 115 0.14 -6.53 13.30
CA GLY A 115 0.06 -7.99 13.56
C GLY A 115 -1.37 -8.48 13.78
N ALA A 116 -1.98 -9.02 12.73
CA ALA A 116 -3.30 -9.66 12.71
C ALA A 116 -4.37 -9.00 13.62
N ILE A 117 -4.50 -7.67 13.53
CA ILE A 117 -5.54 -6.92 14.24
C ILE A 117 -6.82 -7.05 13.42
N SER A 118 -7.75 -7.88 13.89
CA SER A 118 -9.06 -8.02 13.26
C SER A 118 -9.92 -6.80 13.59
N ILE A 119 -10.45 -6.13 12.55
CA ILE A 119 -11.43 -5.06 12.72
C ILE A 119 -12.78 -5.71 13.06
N THR A 120 -13.04 -5.96 14.34
CA THR A 120 -14.37 -6.34 14.81
C THR A 120 -15.27 -5.09 14.89
N ALA A 121 -16.60 -5.28 14.89
CA ALA A 121 -17.57 -4.19 14.81
C ALA A 121 -17.41 -3.12 15.92
N GLU A 122 -16.92 -3.53 17.08
CA GLU A 122 -16.66 -2.69 18.26
C GLU A 122 -15.44 -1.76 18.05
N GLU A 123 -14.40 -2.23 17.36
CA GLU A 123 -13.24 -1.41 17.00
C GLU A 123 -13.56 -0.52 15.79
N ARG A 124 -14.32 -1.01 14.80
CA ARG A 124 -14.77 -0.21 13.64
C ARG A 124 -15.51 1.06 14.05
N ARG A 125 -16.39 0.99 15.05
CA ARG A 125 -17.15 2.16 15.51
C ARG A 125 -16.26 3.22 16.16
N ARG A 126 -15.17 2.79 16.84
CA ARG A 126 -14.18 3.69 17.46
C ARG A 126 -13.14 4.22 16.47
N SER A 127 -12.69 3.40 15.51
CA SER A 127 -11.71 3.81 14.49
C SER A 127 -12.29 4.75 13.44
N THR A 128 -13.57 4.58 13.05
CA THR A 128 -14.23 5.44 12.06
C THR A 128 -14.31 6.91 12.52
N SER A 129 -14.30 7.15 13.83
CA SER A 129 -14.21 8.51 14.41
C SER A 129 -12.84 9.17 14.23
N ARG A 130 -11.75 8.39 14.11
CA ARG A 130 -10.38 8.92 13.94
C ARG A 130 -9.99 9.05 12.47
N SER A 131 -10.47 8.14 11.61
CA SER A 131 -10.09 8.12 10.18
C SER A 131 -10.86 9.13 9.30
N ARG A 132 -11.87 9.82 9.84
CA ARG A 132 -12.66 10.83 9.10
C ARG A 132 -12.69 12.17 9.83
N CYS A 133 -11.60 12.92 9.76
CA CYS A 133 -11.62 14.31 9.30
C CYS A 133 -10.17 14.81 9.21
N THR A 134 -9.57 14.77 8.03
CA THR A 134 -8.31 15.46 7.73
C THR A 134 -8.53 16.92 7.33
N THR A 135 -9.78 17.42 7.38
CA THR A 135 -10.13 18.77 6.96
C THR A 135 -10.22 19.73 8.18
N PRO A 136 -9.62 20.93 8.12
CA PRO A 136 -9.62 21.90 9.23
C PRO A 136 -11.02 22.42 9.63
N ALA A 137 -12.05 22.15 8.84
CA ALA A 137 -13.43 22.59 9.09
C ALA A 137 -14.13 21.91 10.29
N CYS A 138 -13.56 20.84 10.86
CA CYS A 138 -14.15 20.16 12.02
C CYS A 138 -13.62 20.64 13.38
N ARG A 139 -12.73 21.65 13.41
CA ARG A 139 -12.11 22.15 14.65
C ARG A 139 -12.88 23.34 15.26
N SER A 140 -14.21 23.31 15.21
CA SER A 140 -15.09 24.32 15.82
C SER A 140 -16.17 23.67 16.67
#